data_AF-A0AAE8ZUW7-F1
#
_entry.id   AF-A0AAE8ZUW7-F1
#
_cell.length_a   1.000
_cell.length_b   1.000
_cell.length_c   1.000
_cell.angle_alpha   90.00
_cell.angle_beta   90.00
_cell.angle_gamma   90.00
#
_symmetry.space_group_name_H-M   'P 1'
#
loop_
_entity.id
_entity.type
_entity.pdbx_description
1 polymer ?
#
loop_
_entity_poly.entity_id
_entity_poly.type
_entity_poly.pdbx_seq_one_letter_code
_entity_poly.pdbx_strand_id
1 'polypeptide(L)'
;MRLFLVIFIFIAGTIAPVNPSRFFIRGTVKCQDAPPWCYTIQLLELDSAFNDVLASLSACELTNPNQEFLIESWQPWDGPLDWHFELELSIKHDCGIEITEEKQSMKLSFGQFYRLKPYFDKKVEIDFNKNTAKVIEIWDPKYWSD
;
A
#
# COMPACT_ATOMS: atom_id res chain seq x y z
N MET A 1 32.82 -38.85 6.89
CA MET A 1 32.13 -38.00 7.89
C MET A 1 32.71 -36.57 8.01
N ARG A 2 33.35 -36.01 6.96
CA ARG A 2 33.87 -34.63 6.95
C ARG A 2 33.21 -33.71 5.92
N LEU A 3 32.56 -34.28 4.89
CA LEU A 3 31.93 -33.51 3.80
C LEU A 3 30.56 -32.93 4.18
N PHE A 4 29.78 -33.64 4.99
CA PHE A 4 28.45 -33.20 5.45
C PHE A 4 28.49 -31.96 6.35
N LEU A 5 29.60 -31.77 7.08
CA LEU A 5 29.76 -30.64 8.01
C LEU A 5 30.07 -29.34 7.26
N VAL A 6 30.73 -29.43 6.11
CA VAL A 6 31.02 -28.27 5.25
C VAL A 6 29.74 -27.76 4.58
N ILE A 7 28.87 -28.66 4.12
CA ILE A 7 27.59 -28.29 3.49
C ILE A 7 26.65 -27.58 4.48
N PHE A 8 26.60 -28.02 5.74
CA PHE A 8 25.77 -27.35 6.77
C PHE A 8 26.25 -25.93 7.11
N ILE A 9 27.56 -25.67 7.10
CA ILE A 9 28.12 -24.34 7.36
C ILE A 9 27.83 -23.38 6.19
N PHE A 10 27.84 -23.86 4.95
CA PHE A 10 27.46 -23.04 3.79
C PHE A 10 25.96 -22.71 3.75
N ILE A 11 25.08 -23.58 4.25
CA ILE A 11 23.64 -23.32 4.31
C ILE A 11 23.27 -22.40 5.48
N ALA A 12 23.97 -22.51 6.62
CA ALA A 12 23.74 -21.66 7.79
C ALA A 12 24.30 -20.23 7.63
N GLY A 13 25.27 -20.02 6.74
CA GLY A 13 25.92 -18.72 6.50
C GLY A 13 25.16 -17.76 5.57
N THR A 14 24.07 -18.18 4.94
CA THR A 14 23.35 -17.40 3.93
C THR A 14 21.91 -17.05 4.32
N ILE A 15 21.54 -17.21 5.60
CA ILE A 15 20.29 -16.61 6.11
C ILE A 15 20.60 -15.14 6.37
N ALA A 16 20.61 -14.33 5.30
CA ALA A 16 20.58 -12.89 5.46
C ALA A 16 19.35 -12.53 6.30
N PRO A 17 19.50 -11.71 7.36
CA PRO A 17 18.35 -11.30 8.15
C PRO A 17 17.37 -10.58 7.24
N VAL A 18 16.19 -11.16 7.09
CA VAL A 18 15.07 -10.57 6.37
C VAL A 18 14.50 -9.48 7.27
N ASN A 19 14.82 -8.22 6.98
CA ASN A 19 14.24 -7.08 7.68
C ASN A 19 12.90 -6.75 7.04
N PRO A 20 11.78 -6.92 7.75
CA PRO A 20 10.47 -6.60 7.18
C PRO A 20 10.34 -5.10 6.93
N SER A 21 9.75 -4.76 5.78
CA SER A 21 9.32 -3.40 5.48
C SER A 21 7.93 -3.17 6.04
N ARG A 22 7.71 -2.02 6.69
CA ARG A 22 6.40 -1.60 7.17
C ARG A 22 5.84 -0.50 6.28
N PHE A 23 4.56 -0.62 5.95
CA PHE A 23 3.84 0.30 5.07
C PHE A 23 2.77 1.02 5.87
N PHE A 24 2.78 2.35 5.80
CA PHE A 24 1.82 3.24 6.43
C PHE A 24 1.28 4.19 5.37
N ILE A 25 -0.01 4.11 5.10
CA ILE A 25 -0.69 5.04 4.21
C ILE A 25 -1.84 5.67 4.98
N ARG A 26 -1.73 6.97 5.18
CA ARG A 26 -2.71 7.80 5.86
C ARG A 26 -3.28 8.82 4.92
N GLY A 27 -4.51 9.23 5.13
CA GLY A 27 -5.08 10.23 4.26
C GLY A 27 -6.51 10.60 4.58
N THR A 28 -7.06 11.37 3.68
CA THR A 28 -8.47 11.77 3.69
C THR A 28 -9.14 11.34 2.40
N VAL A 29 -10.34 10.79 2.50
CA VAL A 29 -11.28 10.65 1.40
C VAL A 29 -12.34 11.74 1.51
N LYS A 30 -12.84 12.23 0.37
CA LYS A 30 -13.97 13.16 0.33
C LYS A 30 -14.95 12.88 -0.79
N CYS A 31 -16.22 13.09 -0.50
CA CYS A 31 -17.37 13.01 -1.40
C CYS A 31 -18.37 14.11 -1.02
N GLN A 32 -18.69 15.01 -1.94
CA GLN A 32 -19.64 16.11 -1.72
C GLN A 32 -21.08 15.70 -2.06
N ASP A 33 -21.26 14.61 -2.81
CA ASP A 33 -22.58 14.04 -3.09
C ASP A 33 -23.23 13.48 -1.82
N ALA A 34 -24.56 13.53 -1.78
CA ALA A 34 -25.32 13.11 -0.62
C ALA A 34 -25.09 11.61 -0.34
N PRO A 35 -24.76 11.23 0.91
CA PRO A 35 -24.69 9.83 1.33
C PRO A 35 -25.98 9.03 1.02
N PRO A 36 -25.92 7.69 0.97
CA PRO A 36 -24.77 6.86 1.33
C PRO A 36 -23.78 6.68 0.17
N TRP A 37 -22.49 6.66 0.50
CA TRP A 37 -21.43 6.24 -0.41
C TRP A 37 -20.45 5.33 0.31
N CYS A 38 -19.88 4.40 -0.43
CA CYS A 38 -18.97 3.37 0.03
C CYS A 38 -17.72 3.36 -0.82
N TYR A 39 -16.61 2.95 -0.21
CA TYR A 39 -15.34 2.85 -0.88
C TYR A 39 -14.50 1.69 -0.36
N THR A 40 -13.57 1.26 -1.19
CA THR A 40 -12.53 0.29 -0.87
C THR A 40 -11.20 0.85 -1.33
N ILE A 41 -10.20 0.84 -0.46
CA ILE A 41 -8.81 1.21 -0.75
C ILE A 41 -7.95 -0.02 -0.46
N GLN A 42 -7.20 -0.46 -1.47
CA GLN A 42 -6.25 -1.55 -1.37
C GLN A 42 -4.85 -1.02 -1.62
N LEU A 43 -3.92 -1.34 -0.74
CA LEU A 43 -2.49 -1.22 -1.02
C LEU A 43 -2.05 -2.51 -1.70
N LEU A 44 -1.53 -2.38 -2.91
CA LEU A 44 -1.04 -3.46 -3.73
C LEU A 44 0.48 -3.40 -3.84
N GLU A 45 1.11 -4.55 -3.82
CA GLU A 45 2.40 -4.78 -4.47
C GLU A 45 2.12 -5.29 -5.88
N LEU A 46 2.68 -4.62 -6.88
CA LEU A 46 2.49 -4.95 -8.27
C LEU A 46 3.53 -5.97 -8.68
N ASP A 47 3.07 -7.13 -9.09
CA ASP A 47 3.93 -8.26 -9.38
C ASP A 47 3.74 -8.70 -10.82
N SER A 48 4.75 -9.33 -11.42
CA SER A 48 4.73 -9.67 -12.85
C SER A 48 3.63 -10.67 -13.24
N ALA A 49 3.18 -11.49 -12.29
CA ALA A 49 2.16 -12.52 -12.51
C ALA A 49 0.81 -12.18 -11.82
N PHE A 50 0.84 -11.81 -10.54
CA PHE A 50 -0.36 -11.48 -9.77
C PHE A 50 -0.04 -10.44 -8.71
N ASN A 51 -0.75 -9.32 -8.73
CA ASN A 51 -0.58 -8.29 -7.70
C ASN A 51 -1.03 -8.81 -6.34
N ASP A 52 -0.20 -8.60 -5.32
CA ASP A 52 -0.50 -8.97 -3.95
C ASP A 52 -1.22 -7.84 -3.23
N VAL A 53 -2.33 -8.16 -2.58
CA VAL A 53 -3.05 -7.21 -1.71
C VAL A 53 -2.36 -7.18 -0.35
N LEU A 54 -1.51 -6.17 -0.14
CA LEU A 54 -0.79 -5.97 1.11
C LEU A 54 -1.74 -5.58 2.26
N ALA A 55 -2.74 -4.77 1.96
CA ALA A 55 -3.80 -4.41 2.89
C ALA A 55 -5.02 -3.88 2.15
N SER A 56 -6.19 -3.96 2.81
CA SER A 56 -7.46 -3.49 2.27
C SER A 56 -8.27 -2.83 3.38
N LEU A 57 -8.88 -1.70 3.06
CA LEU A 57 -9.85 -1.01 3.89
C LEU A 57 -11.12 -0.80 3.08
N SER A 58 -12.27 -1.09 3.66
CA SER A 58 -13.59 -0.78 3.07
C SER A 58 -14.46 -0.08 4.11
N ALA A 59 -15.15 0.97 3.70
CA ALA A 59 -16.04 1.73 4.57
C ALA A 59 -17.21 2.31 3.77
N CYS A 60 -18.28 2.66 4.49
CA CYS A 60 -19.44 3.35 3.95
C CYS A 60 -19.77 4.53 4.87
N GLU A 61 -19.93 5.70 4.26
CA GLU A 61 -20.32 6.92 4.94
C GLU A 61 -21.79 7.22 4.73
N LEU A 62 -22.45 7.54 5.84
CA LEU A 62 -23.89 7.81 5.88
C LEU A 62 -24.21 9.28 6.08
N THR A 63 -23.24 10.08 6.56
CA THR A 63 -23.50 11.48 6.94
C THR A 63 -22.32 12.41 6.71
N ASN A 64 -21.09 11.91 6.77
CA ASN A 64 -19.91 12.77 6.71
C ASN A 64 -19.33 12.81 5.29
N PRO A 65 -19.18 13.99 4.67
CA PRO A 65 -18.58 14.11 3.35
C PRO A 65 -17.05 13.89 3.34
N ASN A 66 -16.38 13.87 4.50
CA ASN A 66 -14.93 13.71 4.58
C ASN A 66 -14.55 12.69 5.65
N GLN A 67 -13.65 11.76 5.34
CA GLN A 67 -13.16 10.80 6.33
C GLN A 67 -11.66 10.66 6.30
N GLU A 68 -11.08 10.49 7.47
CA GLU A 68 -9.69 10.09 7.61
C GLU A 68 -9.57 8.56 7.54
N PHE A 69 -8.45 8.08 7.02
CA PHE A 69 -8.16 6.66 7.00
C PHE A 69 -6.69 6.39 7.26
N LEU A 70 -6.43 5.16 7.69
CA LEU A 70 -5.10 4.61 7.90
C LEU A 70 -5.07 3.16 7.41
N ILE A 71 -4.11 2.86 6.57
CA ILE A 71 -3.76 1.52 6.11
C ILE A 71 -2.37 1.21 6.68
N GLU A 72 -2.28 0.13 7.44
CA GLU A 72 -1.01 -0.39 7.96
C GLU A 72 -0.81 -1.81 7.46
N SER A 73 0.39 -2.11 6.98
CA SER A 73 0.79 -3.47 6.63
C SER A 73 2.29 -3.65 6.82
N TRP A 74 2.76 -4.87 6.68
CA TRP A 74 4.16 -5.18 6.64
C TRP A 74 4.40 -6.39 5.73
N GLN A 75 5.52 -6.39 5.02
CA GLN A 75 5.97 -7.54 4.25
C GLN A 75 7.39 -7.91 4.70
N PRO A 76 7.67 -9.20 4.96
CA PRO A 76 9.04 -9.64 5.22
C PRO A 76 9.89 -9.47 3.97
N TRP A 77 9.31 -9.70 2.80
CA TRP A 77 10.07 -9.83 1.57
C TRP A 77 9.19 -9.56 0.34
N ASP A 78 9.85 -9.16 -0.72
CA ASP A 78 9.37 -8.66 -2.03
C ASP A 78 9.59 -9.72 -3.13
N GLY A 79 9.81 -10.97 -2.72
CA GLY A 79 10.20 -12.03 -3.64
C GLY A 79 11.68 -12.00 -4.10
N PRO A 80 12.08 -12.99 -4.92
CA PRO A 80 13.48 -13.28 -5.22
C PRO A 80 14.13 -12.47 -6.34
N LEU A 81 13.36 -11.74 -7.15
CA LEU A 81 13.81 -11.29 -8.47
C LEU A 81 14.25 -9.82 -8.50
N ASP A 82 13.47 -8.92 -7.92
CA ASP A 82 13.82 -7.53 -7.66
C ASP A 82 13.97 -7.27 -6.15
N TRP A 83 14.54 -6.12 -5.85
CA TRP A 83 14.82 -5.70 -4.48
C TRP A 83 13.99 -4.46 -4.14
N HIS A 84 12.84 -4.31 -4.79
CA HIS A 84 11.98 -3.14 -4.74
C HIS A 84 10.51 -3.53 -4.78
N PHE A 85 9.74 -3.04 -3.82
CA PHE A 85 8.29 -3.12 -3.88
C PHE A 85 7.73 -2.12 -4.89
N GLU A 86 6.96 -2.58 -5.87
CA GLU A 86 6.16 -1.71 -6.74
C GLU A 86 4.79 -1.43 -6.11
N LEU A 87 4.66 -0.32 -5.37
CA LEU A 87 3.45 -0.06 -4.60
C LEU A 87 2.40 0.77 -5.38
N GLU A 88 1.13 0.38 -5.27
CA GLU A 88 -0.01 1.10 -5.85
C GLU A 88 -1.21 1.09 -4.88
N LEU A 89 -1.93 2.20 -4.76
CA LEU A 89 -3.30 2.16 -4.25
C LEU A 89 -4.27 1.83 -5.37
N SER A 90 -5.07 0.78 -5.20
CA SER A 90 -6.27 0.51 -5.98
C SER A 90 -7.49 0.96 -5.18
N ILE A 91 -8.26 1.89 -5.73
CA ILE A 91 -9.36 2.55 -5.02
C ILE A 91 -10.64 2.36 -5.83
N LYS A 92 -11.72 1.93 -5.17
CA LYS A 92 -13.06 1.80 -5.76
C LYS A 92 -14.08 2.54 -4.92
N HIS A 93 -15.03 3.23 -5.53
CA HIS A 93 -16.11 3.92 -4.81
C HIS A 93 -17.39 4.04 -5.62
N ASP A 94 -18.49 4.38 -4.94
CA ASP A 94 -19.80 4.69 -5.53
C ASP A 94 -20.31 6.11 -5.19
N CYS A 95 -19.44 6.97 -4.67
CA CYS A 95 -19.74 8.41 -4.53
C CYS A 95 -20.18 9.03 -5.86
N GLY A 96 -21.35 9.67 -5.87
CA GLY A 96 -21.90 10.37 -7.03
C GLY A 96 -22.47 9.47 -8.12
N ILE A 97 -22.66 8.18 -7.83
CA ILE A 97 -23.09 7.15 -8.79
C ILE A 97 -24.50 6.68 -8.42
N GLU A 98 -25.36 6.46 -9.42
CA GLU A 98 -26.66 5.82 -9.17
C GLU A 98 -26.49 4.33 -8.82
N ILE A 99 -27.36 3.77 -7.97
CA ILE A 99 -27.23 2.38 -7.44
C ILE A 99 -27.13 1.31 -8.55
N THR A 100 -27.58 1.61 -9.77
CA THR A 100 -27.54 0.72 -10.94
C THR A 100 -26.26 0.79 -11.76
N GLU A 101 -25.38 1.74 -11.49
CA GLU A 101 -24.16 1.98 -12.24
C GLU A 101 -22.94 1.28 -11.59
N GLU A 102 -21.91 1.01 -12.40
CA GLU A 102 -20.68 0.38 -11.91
C GLU A 102 -19.86 1.33 -11.03
N LYS A 103 -19.22 0.77 -9.99
CA LYS A 103 -18.32 1.54 -9.11
C LYS A 103 -17.17 2.14 -9.91
N GLN A 104 -16.90 3.42 -9.66
CA GLN A 104 -15.72 4.08 -10.19
C GLN A 104 -14.46 3.50 -9.56
N SER A 105 -13.39 3.47 -10.36
CA SER A 105 -12.09 2.96 -9.97
C SER A 105 -11.01 4.00 -10.28
N MET A 106 -10.03 4.13 -9.39
CA MET A 106 -8.82 4.92 -9.60
C MET A 106 -7.60 4.23 -9.01
N LYS A 107 -6.43 4.65 -9.49
CA LYS A 107 -5.15 4.11 -9.07
C LYS A 107 -4.20 5.25 -8.70
N LEU A 108 -3.39 5.02 -7.67
CA LEU A 108 -2.28 5.91 -7.31
C LEU A 108 -1.01 5.07 -7.16
N SER A 109 -0.15 5.12 -8.17
CA SER A 109 1.16 4.45 -8.10
C SER A 109 2.14 5.28 -7.29
N PHE A 110 2.95 4.61 -6.47
CA PHE A 110 4.05 5.22 -5.72
C PHE A 110 5.43 4.94 -6.35
N GLY A 111 5.48 4.13 -7.41
CA GLY A 111 6.70 3.64 -8.02
C GLY A 111 7.43 2.60 -7.17
N GLN A 112 8.73 2.43 -7.43
CA GLN A 112 9.58 1.44 -6.79
C GLN A 112 10.05 1.90 -5.41
N PHE A 113 9.97 1.00 -4.42
CA PHE A 113 10.41 1.23 -3.06
C PHE A 113 11.41 0.17 -2.61
N TYR A 114 12.65 0.60 -2.33
CA TYR A 114 13.74 -0.31 -2.01
C TYR A 114 13.49 -1.10 -0.72
N ARG A 115 13.53 -2.44 -0.80
CA ARG A 115 13.10 -3.35 0.28
C ARG A 115 13.89 -3.27 1.59
N LEU A 116 15.10 -2.69 1.56
CA LEU A 116 15.91 -2.52 2.77
C LEU A 116 15.49 -1.29 3.58
N LYS A 117 14.63 -0.42 3.05
CA LYS A 117 14.07 0.68 3.82
C LYS A 117 13.01 0.13 4.79
N PRO A 118 13.15 0.34 6.11
CA PRO A 118 12.26 -0.27 7.10
C PRO A 118 10.84 0.32 7.09
N TYR A 119 10.66 1.51 6.54
CA TYR A 119 9.40 2.25 6.56
C TYR A 119 9.09 2.89 5.21
N PHE A 120 7.86 2.68 4.76
CA PHE A 120 7.21 3.44 3.72
C PHE A 120 6.03 4.18 4.35
N ASP A 121 6.12 5.50 4.47
CA ASP A 121 5.03 6.33 5.00
C ASP A 121 4.64 7.40 3.99
N LYS A 122 3.36 7.39 3.60
CA LYS A 122 2.78 8.35 2.66
C LYS A 122 1.50 8.92 3.23
N LYS A 123 1.34 10.23 3.02
CA LYS A 123 0.06 10.91 3.21
C LYS A 123 -0.59 11.21 1.87
N VAL A 124 -1.85 10.84 1.71
CA VAL A 124 -2.60 10.99 0.46
C VAL A 124 -3.91 11.76 0.67
N GLU A 125 -4.37 12.41 -0.38
CA GLU A 125 -5.70 13.01 -0.48
C GLU A 125 -6.44 12.36 -1.64
N ILE A 126 -7.67 11.89 -1.39
CA ILE A 126 -8.53 11.23 -2.37
C ILE A 126 -9.83 12.04 -2.49
N ASP A 127 -10.14 12.46 -3.71
CA ASP A 127 -11.35 13.20 -4.07
C ASP A 127 -12.23 12.34 -4.98
N PHE A 128 -13.28 11.75 -4.41
CA PHE A 128 -14.18 10.87 -5.14
C PHE A 128 -15.05 11.62 -6.17
N ASN A 129 -15.40 12.88 -5.91
CA ASN A 129 -16.18 13.70 -6.86
C ASN A 129 -15.41 13.93 -8.17
N LYS A 130 -14.08 14.02 -8.06
CA LYS A 130 -13.19 14.23 -9.21
C LYS A 130 -12.57 12.94 -9.73
N ASN A 131 -12.80 11.82 -9.03
CA ASN A 131 -12.11 10.55 -9.24
C ASN A 131 -10.57 10.73 -9.29
N THR A 132 -10.01 11.44 -8.31
CA THR A 132 -8.56 11.73 -8.25
C THR A 132 -7.95 11.35 -6.90
N ALA A 133 -6.69 10.94 -6.93
CA ALA A 133 -5.87 10.70 -5.74
C ALA A 133 -4.47 11.31 -5.95
N LYS A 134 -3.90 11.88 -4.88
CA LYS A 134 -2.55 12.47 -4.93
C LYS A 134 -1.80 12.25 -3.61
N VAL A 135 -0.49 12.14 -3.71
CA VAL A 135 0.41 12.22 -2.56
C VAL A 135 0.54 13.68 -2.15
N ILE A 136 0.31 13.98 -0.87
CA ILE A 136 0.46 15.33 -0.32
C ILE A 136 1.66 15.45 0.61
N GLU A 137 2.18 14.33 1.12
CA GLU A 137 3.38 14.32 1.95
C GLU A 137 4.16 13.01 1.77
N ILE A 138 5.48 13.14 1.73
CA ILE A 138 6.42 12.03 1.68
C ILE A 138 7.30 12.11 2.91
N TRP A 139 7.18 11.12 3.80
CA TRP A 139 8.06 11.00 4.95
C TRP A 139 9.27 10.16 4.53
N ASP A 140 10.41 10.79 4.23
CA ASP A 140 11.68 10.07 4.01
C ASP A 140 12.55 10.17 5.27
N PRO A 141 12.85 9.05 5.95
CA PRO A 141 13.68 9.06 7.16
C PRO A 141 15.10 9.58 6.93
N LYS A 142 15.56 9.78 5.68
CA LYS A 142 16.86 10.38 5.35
C LYS A 142 17.08 11.80 5.92
N TYR A 143 16.02 12.47 6.37
CA TYR A 143 16.08 13.79 7.01
C TYR A 143 16.03 13.77 8.55
N TRP A 144 16.10 12.58 9.16
CA TRP A 144 16.27 12.43 10.62
C TRP A 144 17.69 11.97 10.89
N SER A 145 18.62 12.93 10.82
CA SER A 145 19.89 12.86 11.52
C SER A 145 19.69 13.52 12.88
N ASP A 146 19.62 12.72 13.94
CA ASP A 146 20.09 13.19 15.25
C ASP A 146 21.63 13.26 15.23
#